data_AF-A0AA95JZT1-F1
#
_entry.id   AF-A0AA95JZT1-F1
#
_cell.length_a   1.000
_cell.length_b   1.000
_cell.length_c   1.000
_cell.angle_alpha   90.00
_cell.angle_beta   90.00
_cell.angle_gamma   90.00
#
_symmetry.space_group_name_H-M   'P 1'
#
loop_
_entity.id
_entity.type
_entity.pdbx_description
1 polymer ?
#
loop_
_entity_poly.entity_id
_entity_poly.type
_entity_poly.pdbx_seq_one_letter_code
_entity_poly.pdbx_strand_id
1 'polypeptide(L)'
;MPFAKKIFDSDFESYLKRNFPEHARRIIQARSIANLVRFFYPLLSFLIPIVFFATIALIIALFKSKILEEAQKGRFSEIITNTSIQSVIAGVFAVGIVFAFISFIIGLTFGFSKARDILFKSEELEAKMKHIWLIDKKDSQLPHLIRNQTTDHEPEA
;
A
#
# COMPACT_ATOMS: atom_id res chain seq x y z
N MET A 1 10.55 12.21 -7.08
CA MET A 1 9.39 13.12 -7.23
C MET A 1 8.84 13.40 -5.84
N PRO A 2 8.93 14.65 -5.35
CA PRO A 2 8.37 14.98 -4.04
C PRO A 2 6.85 14.85 -4.14
N PHE A 3 6.24 14.08 -3.24
CA PHE A 3 4.80 14.07 -3.05
C PHE A 3 4.41 15.49 -2.65
N ALA A 4 3.92 16.26 -3.61
CA ALA A 4 3.29 17.54 -3.33
C ALA A 4 2.23 17.27 -2.26
N LYS A 5 2.50 17.77 -1.05
CA LYS A 5 1.51 17.91 0.00
C LYS A 5 0.47 18.85 -0.62
N LYS A 6 -0.53 18.29 -1.32
CA LYS A 6 -1.69 19.04 -1.81
C LYS A 6 -2.27 19.65 -0.54
N ILE A 7 -1.96 20.92 -0.31
CA ILE A 7 -2.66 21.79 0.60
C ILE A 7 -4.09 21.68 0.11
N PHE A 8 -4.90 20.88 0.81
CA PHE A 8 -6.34 20.94 0.61
C PHE A 8 -6.72 22.40 0.82
N ASP A 9 -7.46 22.99 -0.11
CA ASP A 9 -8.25 24.16 0.23
C ASP A 9 -9.13 23.72 1.40
N SER A 10 -8.88 24.28 2.59
CA SER A 10 -9.62 24.00 3.83
C SER A 10 -11.12 24.12 3.62
N ASP A 11 -11.52 24.99 2.69
CA ASP A 11 -12.91 25.28 2.33
C ASP A 11 -13.56 24.13 1.55
N PHE A 12 -12.83 23.53 0.60
CA PHE A 12 -13.35 22.38 -0.14
C PHE A 12 -13.46 21.16 0.77
N GLU A 13 -12.46 20.91 1.62
CA GLU A 13 -12.51 19.79 2.55
C GLU A 13 -13.65 19.96 3.58
N SER A 14 -13.87 21.19 4.07
CA SER A 14 -14.99 21.50 4.97
C SER A 14 -16.34 21.35 4.28
N TYR A 15 -16.49 21.84 3.04
CA TYR A 15 -17.69 21.63 2.22
C TYR A 15 -17.96 20.13 2.00
N LEU A 16 -16.93 19.37 1.67
CA LEU A 16 -17.04 17.95 1.37
C LEU A 16 -17.42 17.13 2.61
N LYS A 17 -16.87 17.46 3.79
CA LYS A 17 -17.29 16.84 5.06
C LYS A 17 -18.73 17.20 5.45
N ARG A 18 -19.19 18.41 5.13
CA ARG A 18 -20.53 18.88 5.49
C ARG A 18 -21.62 18.34 4.58
N ASN A 19 -21.40 18.33 3.27
CA ASN A 19 -22.42 17.97 2.28
C ASN A 19 -22.30 16.53 1.77
N PHE A 20 -21.09 15.95 1.82
CA PHE A 20 -20.79 14.62 1.29
C PHE A 20 -19.89 13.80 2.24
N PRO A 21 -20.28 13.58 3.51
CA PRO A 21 -19.43 12.98 4.54
C PRO A 21 -18.93 11.56 4.18
N GLU A 22 -19.77 10.77 3.50
CA GLU A 22 -19.39 9.44 3.01
C GLU A 22 -18.28 9.49 1.96
N HIS A 23 -18.33 10.47 1.05
CA HIS A 23 -17.28 10.65 0.05
C HIS A 23 -15.98 11.17 0.68
N ALA A 24 -16.09 12.05 1.68
CA ALA A 24 -14.96 12.51 2.49
C ALA A 24 -14.22 11.34 3.15
N ARG A 25 -14.99 10.47 3.82
CA ARG A 25 -14.45 9.29 4.49
C ARG A 25 -13.78 8.35 3.49
N ARG A 26 -14.40 8.09 2.33
CA ARG A 26 -13.83 7.23 1.29
C ARG A 26 -12.50 7.77 0.73
N ILE A 27 -12.40 9.07 0.48
CA ILE A 27 -11.16 9.70 -0.03
C ILE A 27 -10.04 9.58 1.00
N ILE A 28 -10.32 9.87 2.27
CA ILE A 28 -9.33 9.77 3.35
C ILE A 28 -8.88 8.31 3.56
N GLN A 29 -9.83 7.38 3.60
CA GLN A 29 -9.55 5.95 3.73
C GLN A 29 -8.74 5.43 2.55
N ALA A 30 -9.07 5.81 1.32
CA ALA A 30 -8.35 5.38 0.13
C ALA A 30 -6.86 5.78 0.19
N ARG A 31 -6.55 7.00 0.67
CA ARG A 31 -5.16 7.45 0.85
C ARG A 31 -4.42 6.63 1.92
N SER A 32 -5.07 6.36 3.05
CA SER A 32 -4.51 5.51 4.12
C SER A 32 -4.25 4.09 3.62
N ILE A 33 -5.24 3.48 2.96
CA ILE A 33 -5.14 2.13 2.39
C ILE A 33 -4.06 2.07 1.32
N ALA A 34 -3.93 3.09 0.46
CA ALA A 34 -2.88 3.13 -0.55
C ALA A 34 -1.48 3.12 0.09
N ASN A 35 -1.26 3.85 1.18
CA ASN A 35 -0.01 3.82 1.91
C ASN A 35 0.23 2.46 2.58
N LEU A 36 -0.82 1.86 3.18
CA LEU A 36 -0.73 0.53 3.76
C LEU A 36 -0.33 -0.51 2.69
N VAL A 37 -0.99 -0.49 1.53
CA VAL A 37 -0.73 -1.41 0.41
C VAL A 37 0.71 -1.28 -0.12
N ARG A 38 1.23 -0.05 -0.21
CA ARG A 38 2.63 0.20 -0.62
C ARG A 38 3.65 -0.45 0.30
N PHE A 39 3.34 -0.54 1.60
CA PHE A 39 4.27 -1.08 2.59
C PHE A 39 4.06 -2.59 2.81
N PHE A 40 2.79 -3.01 2.87
CA PHE A 40 2.43 -4.37 3.28
C PHE A 40 2.72 -5.40 2.19
N TYR A 41 2.50 -5.07 0.92
CA TYR A 41 2.77 -6.00 -0.19
C TYR A 41 4.26 -6.39 -0.28
N PRO A 42 5.22 -5.44 -0.31
CA PRO A 42 6.65 -5.77 -0.29
C PRO A 42 7.04 -6.58 0.94
N LEU A 43 6.58 -6.15 2.12
CA LEU A 43 6.91 -6.80 3.38
C LEU A 43 6.43 -8.25 3.42
N LEU A 44 5.17 -8.49 3.04
CA LEU A 44 4.59 -9.83 3.04
C LEU A 44 5.27 -10.72 2.01
N SER A 45 5.50 -10.21 0.79
CA SER A 45 6.19 -10.96 -0.27
C SER A 45 7.64 -11.28 0.10
N PHE A 46 8.32 -10.44 0.88
CA PHE A 46 9.66 -10.73 1.41
C PHE A 46 9.63 -11.78 2.54
N LEU A 47 8.63 -11.70 3.43
CA LEU A 47 8.55 -12.55 4.60
C LEU A 47 8.18 -14.00 4.26
N ILE A 48 7.31 -14.22 3.27
CA ILE A 48 6.83 -15.57 2.90
C ILE A 48 8.00 -16.52 2.58
N PRO A 49 8.94 -16.19 1.65
CA PRO A 49 10.08 -17.05 1.38
C PRO A 49 10.96 -17.25 2.61
N ILE A 50 11.25 -16.18 3.36
CA ILE A 50 12.12 -16.29 4.55
C ILE A 50 11.56 -17.30 5.54
N VAL A 51 10.27 -17.19 5.87
CA VAL A 51 9.63 -18.11 6.80
C VAL A 51 9.63 -19.54 6.24
N PHE A 52 9.33 -19.71 4.95
CA PHE A 52 9.33 -21.03 4.31
C PHE A 52 10.70 -21.72 4.33
N PHE A 53 11.77 -21.02 3.96
CA PHE A 53 13.12 -21.61 3.97
C PHE A 53 13.67 -21.76 5.40
N ALA A 54 13.32 -20.85 6.32
CA ALA A 54 13.69 -20.97 7.72
C ALA A 54 13.02 -22.19 8.39
N THR A 55 11.75 -22.49 8.07
CA THR A 55 11.08 -23.69 8.60
C THR A 55 11.71 -24.97 8.08
N ILE A 56 12.08 -25.03 6.80
CA ILE A 56 12.83 -26.17 6.23
C ILE A 56 14.18 -26.33 6.94
N ALA A 57 14.95 -25.24 7.09
CA ALA A 57 16.22 -25.26 7.80
C ALA A 57 16.07 -25.71 9.26
N LEU A 58 15.01 -25.26 9.95
CA LEU A 58 14.69 -25.67 11.31
C LEU A 58 14.37 -27.16 11.40
N ILE A 59 13.59 -27.70 10.45
CA ILE A 59 13.30 -29.14 10.38
C ILE A 59 14.60 -29.93 10.23
N ILE A 60 15.48 -29.53 9.31
CA ILE A 60 16.78 -30.20 9.11
C ILE A 60 17.63 -30.14 10.39
N ALA A 61 17.64 -28.99 11.08
CA ALA A 61 18.36 -28.82 12.33
C ALA A 61 17.83 -29.73 13.45
N LEU A 62 16.51 -29.86 13.59
CA LEU A 62 15.87 -30.70 14.62
C LEU A 62 16.09 -32.19 14.38
N PHE A 63 16.06 -32.64 13.13
CA PHE A 63 16.24 -34.06 12.77
C PHE A 63 17.69 -34.45 12.49
N LYS A 64 18.64 -33.53 12.68
CA LYS A 64 20.07 -33.73 12.40
C LYS A 64 20.65 -35.00 13.00
N SER A 65 20.35 -35.32 14.27
CA SER A 65 20.87 -36.52 14.95
C SER A 65 20.41 -37.80 14.28
N LYS A 66 19.11 -37.89 13.95
CA LYS A 66 18.54 -39.04 13.22
C LYS A 66 19.11 -39.17 11.81
N ILE A 67 19.33 -38.05 11.13
CA ILE A 67 19.96 -38.03 9.80
C ILE A 67 21.38 -38.59 9.87
N LEU A 68 22.16 -38.20 10.89
CA LEU A 68 23.52 -38.71 11.10
C LEU A 68 23.54 -40.20 11.46
N GLU A 69 22.67 -40.65 12.36
CA GLU A 69 22.56 -42.06 12.75
C GLU A 69 22.22 -42.96 11.57
N GLU A 70 21.30 -42.53 10.71
CA GLU A 70 20.89 -43.31 9.54
C GLU A 70 21.94 -43.27 8.43
N ALA A 71 22.64 -42.14 8.27
CA ALA A 71 23.73 -42.02 7.31
C ALA A 71 24.96 -42.86 7.71
N GLN A 72 25.24 -42.99 9.01
CA GLN A 72 26.32 -43.83 9.52
C GLN A 72 26.10 -45.33 9.28
N LYS A 73 24.85 -45.78 9.17
CA LYS A 73 24.51 -47.17 8.85
C LYS A 73 24.64 -47.51 7.36
N GLY A 74 24.84 -46.52 6.49
CA GLY A 74 24.85 -46.69 5.03
C GLY A 74 26.14 -46.23 4.35
N ARG A 75 26.20 -46.35 3.02
CA ARG A 75 27.31 -45.88 2.16
C ARG A 75 27.52 -44.36 2.15
N PHE A 76 26.66 -43.60 2.81
CA PHE A 76 26.68 -42.14 2.82
C PHE A 76 27.39 -41.52 4.03
N SER A 77 27.98 -42.34 4.92
CA SER A 77 28.63 -41.85 6.15
C SER A 77 29.81 -40.92 5.90
N GLU A 78 30.51 -41.08 4.77
CA GLU A 78 31.62 -40.19 4.37
C GLU A 78 31.13 -38.82 3.87
N ILE A 79 29.91 -38.73 3.35
CA ILE A 79 29.35 -37.53 2.71
C ILE A 79 28.50 -36.73 3.70
N ILE A 80 27.72 -37.43 4.53
CA ILE A 80 26.80 -36.83 5.50
C ILE A 80 27.51 -36.72 6.84
N THR A 81 28.24 -35.62 6.99
CA THR A 81 28.91 -35.25 8.23
C THR A 81 28.19 -34.09 8.90
N ASN A 82 28.54 -33.83 10.15
CA ASN A 82 27.99 -32.71 10.90
C ASN A 82 28.19 -31.37 10.16
N THR A 83 29.36 -31.21 9.53
CA THR A 83 29.71 -30.05 8.71
C THR A 83 28.89 -29.97 7.43
N SER A 84 28.65 -31.09 6.72
CA SER A 84 27.86 -31.04 5.49
C SER A 84 26.40 -30.68 5.76
N ILE A 85 25.81 -31.15 6.86
CA ILE A 85 24.45 -30.74 7.28
C ILE A 85 24.38 -29.24 7.59
N GLN A 86 25.39 -28.68 8.27
CA GLN A 86 25.46 -27.24 8.52
C GLN A 86 25.56 -26.44 7.21
N SER A 87 26.36 -26.90 6.24
CA SER A 87 26.45 -26.30 4.92
C SER A 87 25.13 -26.37 4.15
N VAL A 88 24.38 -27.47 4.26
CA VAL A 88 23.04 -27.60 3.67
C VAL A 88 22.06 -26.60 4.30
N ILE A 89 22.04 -26.49 5.63
CA ILE A 89 21.20 -25.50 6.33
C ILE A 89 21.52 -24.08 5.86
N ALA A 90 22.82 -23.73 5.79
CA ALA A 90 23.26 -22.42 5.30
C ALA A 90 22.87 -22.20 3.83
N GLY A 91 23.00 -23.22 2.99
CA GLY A 91 22.60 -23.19 1.59
C GLY A 91 21.10 -22.96 1.40
N VAL A 92 20.26 -23.68 2.15
CA VAL A 92 18.80 -23.50 2.17
C VAL A 92 18.44 -22.07 2.57
N PHE A 93 19.09 -21.53 3.60
CA PHE A 93 18.90 -20.14 4.02
C PHE A 93 19.33 -19.13 2.94
N ALA A 94 20.49 -19.33 2.32
CA ALA A 94 21.01 -18.44 1.28
C ALA A 94 20.08 -18.40 0.06
N VAL A 95 19.59 -19.57 -0.40
CA VAL A 95 18.59 -19.65 -1.46
C VAL A 95 17.31 -18.91 -1.05
N GLY A 96 16.85 -19.09 0.19
CA GLY A 96 15.68 -18.40 0.69
C GLY A 96 15.81 -16.87 0.71
N ILE A 97 16.99 -16.34 1.03
CA ILE A 97 17.28 -14.91 0.96
C ILE A 97 17.20 -14.40 -0.48
N VAL A 98 17.77 -15.12 -1.45
CA VAL A 98 17.70 -14.75 -2.87
C VAL A 98 16.25 -14.70 -3.35
N PHE A 99 15.46 -15.73 -3.04
CA PHE A 99 14.03 -15.74 -3.37
C PHE A 99 13.26 -14.62 -2.66
N ALA A 100 13.59 -14.32 -1.40
CA ALA A 100 12.97 -13.23 -0.66
C ALA A 100 13.21 -11.88 -1.35
N PHE A 101 14.43 -11.61 -1.83
CA PHE A 101 14.71 -10.39 -2.58
C PHE A 101 13.94 -10.33 -3.91
N ILE A 102 13.86 -11.42 -4.66
CA ILE A 102 13.08 -11.48 -5.90
C ILE A 102 11.60 -11.19 -5.60
N SER A 103 11.04 -11.86 -4.59
CA SER A 103 9.66 -11.65 -4.16
C SER A 103 9.43 -10.24 -3.61
N PHE A 104 10.42 -9.61 -2.97
CA PHE A 104 10.34 -8.22 -2.52
C PHE A 104 10.21 -7.25 -3.70
N ILE A 105 10.99 -7.42 -4.77
CA ILE A 105 10.88 -6.60 -5.99
C ILE A 105 9.50 -6.76 -6.64
N ILE A 106 9.00 -8.00 -6.71
CA ILE A 106 7.65 -8.29 -7.19
C ILE A 106 6.61 -7.59 -6.30
N GLY A 107 6.73 -7.73 -4.98
CA GLY A 107 5.85 -7.10 -3.99
C GLY A 107 5.86 -5.57 -4.05
N LEU A 108 7.02 -4.95 -4.32
CA LEU A 108 7.12 -3.50 -4.62
C LEU A 108 6.31 -3.15 -5.85
N THR A 109 6.50 -3.88 -6.94
CA THR A 109 5.84 -3.58 -8.21
C THR A 109 4.31 -3.68 -8.07
N PHE A 110 3.81 -4.76 -7.47
CA PHE A 110 2.39 -4.93 -7.19
C PHE A 110 1.85 -3.93 -6.16
N GLY A 111 2.58 -3.68 -5.08
CA GLY A 111 2.19 -2.73 -4.04
C GLY A 111 2.06 -1.30 -4.57
N PHE A 112 3.03 -0.85 -5.36
CA PHE A 112 2.96 0.47 -6.01
C PHE A 112 1.85 0.55 -7.06
N SER A 113 1.70 -0.48 -7.90
CA SER A 113 0.64 -0.53 -8.91
C SER A 113 -0.75 -0.45 -8.26
N LYS A 114 -1.02 -1.29 -7.27
CA LYS A 114 -2.33 -1.34 -6.61
C LYS A 114 -2.62 -0.08 -5.79
N ALA A 115 -1.62 0.50 -5.13
CA ALA A 115 -1.79 1.77 -4.45
C ALA A 115 -2.05 2.93 -5.41
N ARG A 116 -1.45 2.90 -6.60
CA ARG A 116 -1.71 3.88 -7.66
C ARG A 116 -3.16 3.78 -8.15
N ASP A 117 -3.69 2.57 -8.35
CA ASP A 117 -5.10 2.38 -8.73
C ASP A 117 -6.07 2.91 -7.67
N ILE A 118 -5.79 2.64 -6.38
CA ILE A 118 -6.61 3.13 -5.27
C ILE A 118 -6.58 4.66 -5.20
N LEU A 119 -5.40 5.27 -5.38
CA LEU A 119 -5.26 6.71 -5.40
C LEU A 119 -5.98 7.34 -6.60
N PHE A 120 -5.86 6.76 -7.81
CA PHE A 120 -6.56 7.29 -8.98
C PHE A 120 -8.07 7.28 -8.82
N LYS A 121 -8.64 6.19 -8.30
CA LYS A 121 -10.09 6.14 -8.00
C LYS A 121 -10.49 7.21 -6.97
N SER A 122 -9.65 7.45 -5.97
CA SER A 122 -9.87 8.52 -5.00
C SER A 122 -9.77 9.91 -5.61
N GLU A 123 -8.81 10.14 -6.52
CA GLU A 123 -8.62 11.43 -7.20
C GLU A 123 -9.74 11.72 -8.20
N GLU A 124 -10.24 10.70 -8.91
CA GLU A 124 -11.41 10.83 -9.78
C GLU A 124 -12.66 11.23 -8.97
N LEU A 125 -12.87 10.59 -7.82
CA LEU A 125 -13.96 10.96 -6.92
C LEU A 125 -13.80 12.39 -6.38
N GLU A 126 -12.58 12.77 -5.97
CA GLU A 126 -12.28 14.13 -5.52
C GLU A 126 -12.55 15.17 -6.62
N ALA A 127 -12.15 14.90 -7.87
CA ALA A 127 -12.36 15.79 -9.00
C ALA A 127 -13.85 16.00 -9.31
N LYS A 128 -14.66 14.94 -9.27
CA LYS A 128 -16.12 15.04 -9.44
C LYS A 128 -16.76 15.93 -8.36
N MET A 129 -16.35 15.76 -7.11
CA MET A 129 -16.86 16.57 -6.01
C MET A 129 -16.39 18.03 -6.08
N LYS A 130 -15.17 18.29 -6.55
CA LYS A 130 -14.69 19.67 -6.80
C LYS A 130 -15.52 20.37 -7.87
N HIS A 131 -15.90 19.66 -8.94
CA HIS A 131 -16.75 20.23 -9.97
C HIS A 131 -18.12 20.64 -9.42
N ILE A 132 -18.75 19.80 -8.60
CA ILE A 132 -20.02 20.12 -7.91
C ILE A 132 -19.85 21.34 -7.00
N TRP A 133 -18.81 21.35 -6.17
CA TRP A 133 -18.53 22.48 -5.29
C TRP A 133 -18.33 23.80 -6.05
N LEU A 134 -17.64 23.78 -7.18
CA LEU A 134 -17.43 24.96 -8.02
C LEU A 134 -18.74 25.48 -8.65
N ILE A 135 -19.64 24.57 -9.05
CA ILE A 135 -20.99 24.94 -9.52
C ILE A 135 -21.78 25.57 -8.39
N ASP A 136 -21.87 24.90 -7.24
CA ASP A 136 -22.62 25.42 -6.07
C ASP A 136 -22.11 26.80 -5.63
N LYS A 137 -20.79 27.00 -5.66
CA LYS A 137 -20.17 28.29 -5.31
C LYS A 137 -20.52 29.38 -6.32
N LYS A 138 -20.58 29.04 -7.61
CA LYS A 138 -21.00 29.96 -8.68
C LYS A 138 -22.48 30.34 -8.53
N ASP A 139 -23.34 29.35 -8.31
CA ASP A 139 -24.79 29.57 -8.15
C ASP A 139 -25.12 30.34 -6.86
N SER A 140 -24.37 30.11 -5.78
CA SER A 140 -24.50 30.88 -4.53
C SER A 140 -24.03 32.34 -4.65
N GLN A 141 -23.18 32.67 -5.63
CA GLN A 141 -22.72 34.04 -5.90
C GLN A 141 -23.63 34.80 -6.87
N LEU A 142 -24.39 34.11 -7.73
CA LEU A 142 -25.33 34.73 -8.68
C LEU A 142 -26.42 35.62 -8.05
N PRO A 143 -27.10 35.27 -6.93
CA PRO A 143 -28.18 36.10 -6.40
C PRO A 143 -27.72 37.44 -5.82
N HIS A 144 -26.44 37.56 -5.43
CA HIS A 144 -25.88 38.83 -4.95
C HIS A 144 -25.58 39.83 -6.08
N LEU A 145 -25.34 39.36 -7.30
CA LEU A 145 -25.10 40.23 -8.46
C LEU A 145 -26.42 40.78 -9.04
N ILE A 146 -27.50 40.00 -9.00
CA ILE A 146 -28.82 40.44 -9.49
C ILE A 146 -29.45 41.47 -8.53
N ARG A 147 -29.22 41.32 -7.21
CA ARG A 147 -29.74 42.26 -6.19
C ARG A 147 -29.07 43.64 -6.24
N ASN A 148 -27.81 43.70 -6.63
CA ASN A 148 -27.09 44.97 -6.79
C ASN A 148 -27.42 45.70 -8.11
N GLN A 149 -28.09 45.07 -9.08
CA GLN A 149 -28.55 45.75 -10.31
C GLN A 149 -30.01 46.25 -10.22
N THR A 150 -30.79 45.77 -9.26
CA THR A 150 -32.20 46.17 -9.08
C THR A 150 -32.40 47.31 -8.09
N THR A 151 -31.34 47.79 -7.43
CA THR A 151 -31.40 48.88 -6.44
C THR A 151 -31.01 50.26 -6.98
N ASP A 152 -30.61 50.39 -8.24
CA ASP A 152 -30.20 51.66 -8.86
C ASP A 152 -31.29 52.31 -9.76
N HIS A 153 -32.50 51.77 -9.78
CA HIS A 153 -33.62 52.34 -10.54
C HIS A 153 -34.87 52.52 -9.66
N GLU A 154 -34.75 53.35 -8.63
CA GLU A 154 -35.91 54.06 -8.07
C GLU A 154 -35.96 55.44 -8.76
N PRO A 155 -37.01 55.77 -9.54
CA PRO A 155 -37.21 57.13 -10.00
C PRO A 155 -37.70 57.95 -8.81
N GLU A 156 -36.89 58.91 -8.37
CA GLU A 156 -37.35 59.95 -7.45
C GLU A 156 -38.55 60.67 -8.08
N ALA A 157 -39.65 60.73 -7.31
CA ALA A 157 -40.92 61.33 -7.66
C ALA A 157 -40.91 62.87 -7.58
#